data_AF-A0A2V9CQH3-F1
#
_entry.id   AF-A0A2V9CQH3-F1
#
_cell.length_a   1.000
_cell.length_b   1.000
_cell.length_c   1.000
_cell.angle_alpha   90.00
_cell.angle_beta   90.00
_cell.angle_gamma   90.00
#
_symmetry.space_group_name_H-M   'P 1'
#
loop_
_entity.id
_entity.type
_entity.pdbx_description
1 polymer ?
#
loop_
_entity_poly.entity_id
_entity_poly.type
_entity_poly.pdbx_seq_one_letter_code
_entity_poly.pdbx_strand_id
1 'polypeptide(L)'
;MAPGPRNCRPGAAIDRFACCCKRMETSPSTVARRHEVSAWQRWLHHPESLLLRRALFQIHLWVGMVASVYLAYMSVSGSMIVFRNELEVAADPQSVIFRVVEWLVKFHGELLMGDTGRRLNGIGAISLTLLCLTGVVLWWPGIAHWRRSLTVNWRSSFARINWDLHNVLGFCCFLFVMVWGISGIYFSFPRPFDSIVDTFDPGSADKLRFGDQVLTWLSNLHFGRFDWFTEALWAVLGLVPAVLAFTGMFMCCHRLLVRKGAPLPK
;
A
#
# COMPACT_ATOMS: atom_id res chain seq x y z
N MET A 1 -14.08 -34.12 61.48
CA MET A 1 -15.53 -34.32 61.21
C MET A 1 -16.19 -32.95 61.18
N ALA A 2 -16.55 -32.46 59.99
CA ALA A 2 -17.28 -31.21 59.81
C ALA A 2 -18.77 -31.42 60.14
N PRO A 3 -19.46 -30.45 60.79
CA PRO A 3 -20.91 -30.49 60.88
C PRO A 3 -21.53 -30.01 59.55
N GLY A 4 -22.43 -30.82 59.00
CA GLY A 4 -23.05 -30.63 57.68
C GLY A 4 -24.01 -29.43 57.58
N PRO A 5 -24.41 -29.08 56.34
CA PRO A 5 -25.24 -27.91 56.05
C PRO A 5 -26.68 -28.10 56.55
N ARG A 6 -27.19 -27.11 57.30
CA ARG A 6 -28.59 -27.06 57.76
C ARG A 6 -29.50 -26.57 56.63
N ASN A 7 -30.53 -27.37 56.35
CA ASN A 7 -31.62 -27.12 55.41
C ASN A 7 -32.31 -25.76 55.65
N CYS A 8 -32.37 -24.92 54.61
CA CYS A 8 -33.22 -23.74 54.56
C CYS A 8 -34.67 -24.12 54.19
N ARG A 9 -35.65 -23.78 55.05
CA ARG A 9 -37.08 -23.84 54.70
C ARG A 9 -37.47 -22.62 53.83
N PRO A 10 -38.39 -22.77 52.87
CA PRO A 10 -38.87 -21.67 52.03
C PRO A 10 -40.09 -21.01 52.67
N GLY A 11 -39.99 -19.73 53.00
CA GLY A 11 -41.13 -18.96 53.52
C GLY A 11 -40.68 -17.69 54.23
N ALA A 12 -40.54 -16.61 53.47
CA ALA A 12 -40.55 -15.18 53.87
C ALA A 12 -39.71 -14.38 52.86
N ALA A 13 -40.24 -14.22 51.66
CA ALA A 13 -39.82 -13.15 50.76
C ALA A 13 -40.45 -11.86 51.29
N ILE A 14 -39.65 -10.95 51.85
CA ILE A 14 -39.84 -9.48 51.87
C ILE A 14 -38.69 -8.75 52.62
N ASP A 15 -37.92 -9.41 53.50
CA ASP A 15 -36.88 -8.73 54.32
C ASP A 15 -35.41 -8.94 53.89
N ARG A 16 -35.11 -9.19 52.60
CA ARG A 16 -33.72 -9.31 52.11
C ARG A 16 -33.12 -8.06 51.47
N PHE A 17 -33.90 -7.01 51.22
CA PHE A 17 -33.40 -5.81 50.55
C PHE A 17 -32.75 -4.77 51.48
N ALA A 18 -33.04 -4.81 52.80
CA ALA A 18 -32.56 -3.77 53.71
C ALA A 18 -31.15 -4.00 54.30
N CYS A 19 -30.59 -5.21 54.23
CA CYS A 19 -29.28 -5.52 54.82
C CYS A 19 -28.10 -5.39 53.82
N CYS A 20 -28.37 -5.32 52.51
CA CYS A 20 -27.31 -5.22 51.49
C CYS A 20 -26.86 -3.78 51.19
N CYS A 21 -27.63 -2.76 51.61
CA CYS A 21 -27.29 -1.34 51.36
C CYS A 21 -26.34 -0.72 52.39
N LYS A 22 -25.97 -1.41 53.48
CA LYS A 22 -25.17 -0.83 54.57
C LYS A 22 -23.73 -1.35 54.67
N ARG A 23 -23.18 -1.87 53.57
CA ARG A 23 -21.77 -2.29 53.47
C ARG A 23 -21.13 -1.84 52.15
N MET A 24 -21.30 -0.57 51.80
CA MET A 24 -20.59 0.07 50.68
C MET A 24 -20.08 1.48 51.04
N GLU A 25 -19.77 1.72 52.32
CA GLU A 25 -19.07 2.93 52.73
C GLU A 25 -17.79 2.50 53.44
N THR A 26 -16.66 3.03 52.96
CA THR A 26 -15.27 2.85 53.43
C THR A 26 -14.47 1.70 52.79
N SER A 27 -14.04 1.90 51.55
CA SER A 27 -12.70 1.48 51.12
C SER A 27 -12.04 2.59 50.28
N PRO A 28 -11.13 3.39 50.87
CA PRO A 28 -10.29 4.31 50.13
C PRO A 28 -9.04 3.57 49.66
N SER A 29 -9.11 2.83 48.55
CA SER A 29 -7.90 2.41 47.80
C SER A 29 -8.24 1.57 46.57
N THR A 30 -8.66 2.25 45.50
CA THR A 30 -8.21 1.84 44.17
C THR A 30 -8.10 3.10 43.33
N VAL A 31 -6.96 3.77 43.47
CA VAL A 31 -6.42 4.58 42.37
C VAL A 31 -6.35 3.62 41.19
N ALA A 32 -7.38 3.63 40.35
CA ALA A 32 -7.35 2.98 39.06
C ALA A 32 -6.24 3.69 38.28
N ARG A 33 -5.02 3.16 38.38
CA ARG A 33 -3.94 3.42 37.43
C ARG A 33 -4.46 2.90 36.10
N ARG A 34 -5.23 3.75 35.42
CA ARG A 34 -5.52 3.61 34.00
C ARG A 34 -4.14 3.74 33.37
N HIS A 35 -3.45 2.60 33.20
CA HIS A 35 -2.28 2.54 32.35
C HIS A 35 -2.79 3.06 31.02
N GLU A 36 -2.49 4.32 30.71
CA GLU A 36 -2.73 4.88 29.40
C GLU A 36 -1.89 4.04 28.46
N VAL A 37 -2.51 3.00 27.88
CA VAL A 37 -1.91 2.25 26.80
C VAL A 37 -1.47 3.28 25.77
N SER A 38 -0.14 3.37 25.62
CA SER A 38 0.51 4.33 24.75
C SER A 38 -0.14 4.25 23.38
N ALA A 39 -0.26 5.39 22.68
CA ALA A 39 -0.80 5.41 21.32
C ALA A 39 -0.12 4.36 20.42
N TRP A 40 1.17 4.10 20.67
CA TRP A 40 1.96 3.04 20.04
C TRP A 40 1.43 1.63 20.31
N GLN A 41 1.13 1.30 21.57
CA GLN A 41 0.58 -0.01 21.93
C GLN A 41 -0.83 -0.20 21.35
N ARG A 42 -1.65 0.85 21.31
CA ARG A 42 -2.97 0.82 20.67
C ARG A 42 -2.88 0.58 19.16
N TRP A 43 -1.95 1.24 18.46
CA TRP A 43 -1.77 1.02 17.02
C TRP A 43 -1.24 -0.38 16.69
N LEU A 44 -0.34 -0.93 17.52
CA LEU A 44 0.21 -2.27 17.33
C LEU A 44 -0.85 -3.39 17.45
N HIS A 45 -1.82 -3.22 18.35
CA HIS A 45 -2.83 -4.25 18.63
C HIS A 45 -4.22 -3.98 18.02
N HIS A 46 -4.67 -2.71 17.97
CA HIS A 46 -6.01 -2.31 17.54
C HIS A 46 -5.98 -1.04 16.66
N PRO A 47 -5.47 -1.12 15.40
CA PRO A 47 -5.33 0.05 14.52
C PRO A 47 -6.66 0.64 14.00
N GLU A 48 -7.79 -0.02 14.26
CA GLU A 48 -9.12 0.32 13.72
C GLU A 48 -9.83 1.50 14.39
N SER A 49 -9.37 1.93 15.57
CA SER A 49 -10.00 3.02 16.34
C SER A 49 -9.53 4.43 15.95
N LEU A 50 -8.68 4.58 14.93
CA LEU A 50 -8.04 5.86 14.59
C LEU A 50 -8.71 6.50 13.36
N LEU A 51 -9.15 7.76 13.51
CA LEU A 51 -9.66 8.59 12.40
C LEU A 51 -8.68 8.66 11.23
N LEU A 52 -7.38 8.64 11.53
CA LEU A 52 -6.30 8.59 10.55
C LEU A 52 -6.46 7.42 9.58
N ARG A 53 -6.73 6.20 10.08
CA ARG A 53 -6.88 5.02 9.21
C ARG A 53 -8.07 5.16 8.26
N ARG A 54 -9.18 5.77 8.73
CA ARG A 54 -10.35 6.04 7.89
C ARG A 54 -10.04 7.07 6.81
N ALA A 55 -9.33 8.14 7.16
CA ALA A 55 -8.91 9.18 6.21
C ALA A 55 -7.94 8.61 5.15
N LEU A 56 -6.89 7.91 5.58
CA LEU A 56 -5.93 7.26 4.67
C LEU A 56 -6.62 6.25 3.75
N PHE A 57 -7.59 5.50 4.26
CA PHE A 57 -8.38 4.57 3.45
C PHE A 57 -9.14 5.30 2.34
N GLN A 58 -9.77 6.44 2.65
CA GLN A 58 -10.49 7.21 1.63
C GLN A 58 -9.55 7.82 0.60
N ILE A 59 -8.41 8.36 1.04
CA ILE A 59 -7.38 8.88 0.13
C ILE A 59 -6.90 7.77 -0.80
N HIS A 60 -6.51 6.62 -0.25
CA HIS A 60 -6.05 5.46 -1.03
C HIS A 60 -7.11 5.00 -2.03
N LEU A 61 -8.38 4.91 -1.60
CA LEU A 61 -9.49 4.48 -2.43
C LEU A 61 -9.74 5.44 -3.61
N TRP A 62 -9.81 6.75 -3.36
CA TRP A 62 -10.11 7.73 -4.41
C TRP A 62 -8.94 7.95 -5.36
N VAL A 63 -7.72 8.08 -4.82
CA VAL A 63 -6.52 8.21 -5.64
C VAL A 63 -6.34 6.95 -6.50
N GLY A 64 -6.53 5.76 -5.91
CA GLY A 64 -6.41 4.49 -6.63
C GLY A 64 -7.44 4.33 -7.73
N MET A 65 -8.69 4.74 -7.48
CA MET A 65 -9.74 4.73 -8.50
C MET A 65 -9.40 5.63 -9.69
N VAL A 66 -9.06 6.90 -9.44
CA VAL A 66 -8.73 7.87 -10.50
C VAL A 66 -7.49 7.47 -11.28
N ALA A 67 -6.46 6.97 -10.59
CA ALA A 67 -5.19 6.62 -11.20
C ALA A 67 -5.16 5.22 -11.85
N SER A 68 -6.14 4.35 -11.57
CA SER A 68 -6.10 2.91 -11.95
C SER A 68 -5.81 2.66 -13.44
N VAL A 69 -6.57 3.27 -14.34
CA VAL A 69 -6.42 3.07 -15.80
C VAL A 69 -5.04 3.53 -16.24
N TYR A 70 -4.63 4.70 -15.78
CA TYR A 70 -3.30 5.25 -16.05
C TYR A 70 -2.19 4.29 -15.54
N LEU A 71 -2.24 3.86 -14.28
CA LEU A 71 -1.24 2.97 -13.69
C LEU A 71 -1.18 1.61 -14.39
N ALA A 72 -2.33 1.09 -14.85
CA ALA A 72 -2.36 -0.14 -15.64
C ALA A 72 -1.61 0.02 -16.97
N TYR A 73 -1.84 1.09 -17.72
CA TYR A 73 -1.12 1.34 -18.96
C TYR A 73 0.39 1.53 -18.74
N MET A 74 0.78 2.25 -17.70
CA MET A 74 2.20 2.49 -17.39
C MET A 74 2.92 1.23 -16.93
N SER A 75 2.24 0.38 -16.18
CA SER A 75 2.76 -0.92 -15.77
C SER A 75 2.95 -1.86 -16.96
N VAL A 76 1.98 -1.92 -17.88
CA VAL A 76 2.11 -2.74 -19.10
C VAL A 76 3.21 -2.20 -20.01
N SER A 77 3.24 -0.90 -20.29
CA SER A 77 4.28 -0.31 -21.15
C SER A 77 5.67 -0.44 -20.51
N GLY A 78 5.80 -0.28 -19.19
CA GLY A 78 7.06 -0.44 -18.47
C GLY A 78 7.59 -1.86 -18.55
N SER A 79 6.71 -2.86 -18.36
CA SER A 79 7.05 -4.29 -18.50
C SER A 79 7.57 -4.62 -19.91
N MET A 80 6.98 -4.03 -20.95
CA MET A 80 7.40 -4.24 -22.34
C MET A 80 8.75 -3.60 -22.69
N ILE A 81 9.13 -2.50 -22.03
CA ILE A 81 10.34 -1.73 -22.36
C ILE A 81 11.59 -2.31 -21.67
N VAL A 82 11.45 -3.23 -20.72
CA VAL A 82 12.61 -3.80 -19.99
C VAL A 82 13.69 -4.33 -20.94
N PHE A 83 13.29 -5.02 -22.01
CA PHE A 83 14.20 -5.63 -23.01
C PHE A 83 14.68 -4.67 -24.12
N ARG A 84 14.56 -3.35 -23.94
CA ARG A 84 14.86 -2.40 -25.02
C ARG A 84 16.31 -2.44 -25.47
N ASN A 85 17.28 -2.66 -24.57
CA ASN A 85 18.70 -2.61 -24.95
C ASN A 85 19.06 -3.79 -25.85
N GLU A 86 18.52 -4.96 -25.54
CA GLU A 86 18.73 -6.23 -26.23
C GLU A 86 18.09 -6.16 -27.62
N LEU A 87 16.87 -5.60 -27.68
CA LEU A 87 16.16 -5.37 -28.94
C LEU A 87 16.85 -4.30 -29.80
N GLU A 88 17.32 -3.19 -29.22
CA GLU A 88 18.02 -2.12 -29.93
C GLU A 88 19.37 -2.59 -30.49
N VAL A 89 20.13 -3.42 -29.76
CA VAL A 89 21.40 -3.97 -30.25
C VAL A 89 21.19 -5.00 -31.36
N ALA A 90 20.11 -5.77 -31.31
CA ALA A 90 19.81 -6.79 -32.32
C ALA A 90 19.10 -6.23 -33.57
N ALA A 91 18.45 -5.08 -33.48
CA ALA A 91 17.62 -4.53 -34.54
C ALA A 91 18.37 -3.49 -35.40
N ASP A 92 18.17 -3.56 -36.71
CA ASP A 92 18.56 -2.48 -37.63
C ASP A 92 17.76 -1.19 -37.30
N PRO A 93 18.40 -0.01 -37.21
CA PRO A 93 17.72 1.28 -37.04
C PRO A 93 16.55 1.54 -38.00
N GLN A 94 16.54 0.91 -39.19
CA GLN A 94 15.43 1.07 -40.14
C GLN A 94 14.25 0.12 -39.91
N SER A 95 14.42 -0.88 -39.03
CA SER A 95 13.44 -1.94 -38.77
C SER A 95 12.16 -1.43 -38.10
N VAL A 96 11.08 -2.20 -38.28
CA VAL A 96 9.79 -1.93 -37.63
C VAL A 96 9.89 -2.08 -36.10
N ILE A 97 10.72 -3.02 -35.64
CA ILE A 97 10.91 -3.31 -34.21
C ILE A 97 11.49 -2.09 -33.49
N PHE A 98 12.54 -1.47 -34.07
CA PHE A 98 13.16 -0.28 -33.51
C PHE A 98 12.13 0.86 -33.34
N ARG A 99 11.30 1.12 -34.35
CA ARG A 99 10.25 2.16 -34.30
C ARG A 99 9.20 1.90 -33.21
N VAL A 100 8.82 0.63 -33.02
CA VAL A 100 7.85 0.23 -31.98
C VAL A 100 8.46 0.43 -30.59
N VAL A 101 9.72 0.05 -30.38
CA VAL A 101 10.44 0.24 -29.12
C VAL A 101 10.58 1.73 -28.79
N GLU A 102 11.01 2.56 -29.75
CA GLU A 102 11.08 4.01 -29.56
C GLU A 102 9.71 4.63 -29.22
N TRP A 103 8.66 4.19 -29.91
CA TRP A 103 7.30 4.64 -29.62
C TRP A 103 6.88 4.25 -28.20
N LEU A 104 7.16 3.02 -27.77
CA LEU A 104 6.89 2.55 -26.41
C LEU A 104 7.64 3.37 -25.38
N VAL A 105 8.94 3.65 -25.58
CA VAL A 105 9.75 4.48 -24.69
C VAL A 105 9.16 5.89 -24.56
N LYS A 106 8.78 6.53 -25.68
CA LYS A 106 8.15 7.85 -25.66
C LYS A 106 6.76 7.83 -25.02
N PHE A 107 5.99 6.76 -25.20
CA PHE A 107 4.69 6.60 -24.54
C PHE A 107 4.86 6.43 -23.02
N HIS A 108 5.76 5.54 -22.58
CA HIS A 108 5.99 5.29 -21.16
C HIS A 108 6.63 6.48 -20.44
N GLY A 109 7.56 7.20 -21.07
CA GLY A 109 8.28 8.31 -20.46
C GLY A 109 7.60 9.67 -20.60
N GLU A 110 6.90 9.91 -21.70
CA GLU A 110 6.39 11.23 -22.07
C GLU A 110 4.92 11.21 -22.54
N LEU A 111 4.22 10.08 -22.49
CA LEU A 111 2.84 9.91 -23.00
C LEU A 111 2.66 10.40 -24.45
N LEU A 112 3.75 10.45 -25.23
CA LEU A 112 3.80 11.03 -26.58
C LEU A 112 3.45 12.54 -26.65
N MET A 113 3.52 13.26 -25.52
CA MET A 113 3.20 14.69 -25.42
C MET A 113 4.42 15.54 -25.01
N GLY A 114 5.63 14.99 -25.15
CA GLY A 114 6.88 15.66 -24.76
C GLY A 114 6.90 16.07 -23.29
N ASP A 115 7.32 17.31 -23.02
CA ASP A 115 7.45 17.85 -21.67
C ASP A 115 6.14 17.80 -20.86
N THR A 116 4.99 18.00 -21.50
CA THR A 116 3.69 17.95 -20.81
C THR A 116 3.40 16.55 -20.32
N GLY A 117 3.59 15.54 -21.15
CA GLY A 117 3.35 14.16 -20.75
C GLY A 117 4.38 13.65 -19.76
N ARG A 118 5.64 14.12 -19.83
CA ARG A 118 6.64 13.88 -18.78
C ARG A 118 6.18 14.43 -17.42
N ARG A 119 5.57 15.62 -17.37
CA ARG A 119 5.01 16.17 -16.12
C ARG A 119 3.81 15.37 -15.62
N LEU A 120 2.91 14.95 -16.51
CA LEU A 120 1.78 14.08 -16.15
C LEU A 120 2.25 12.74 -15.59
N ASN A 121 3.31 12.18 -16.16
CA ASN A 121 3.97 10.99 -15.63
C ASN A 121 4.50 11.19 -14.22
N GLY A 122 5.10 12.35 -13.96
CA GLY A 122 5.54 12.72 -12.62
C GLY A 122 4.39 12.75 -11.62
N ILE A 123 3.23 13.34 -11.98
CA ILE A 123 2.02 13.32 -11.14
C ILE A 123 1.54 11.89 -10.90
N GLY A 124 1.58 11.05 -11.94
CA GLY A 124 1.26 9.63 -11.84
C GLY A 124 2.19 8.87 -10.88
N ALA A 125 3.50 9.14 -10.94
CA ALA A 125 4.51 8.55 -10.08
C ALA A 125 4.38 9.02 -8.62
N ILE A 126 4.04 10.30 -8.39
CA ILE A 126 3.67 10.83 -7.06
C ILE A 126 2.44 10.08 -6.54
N SER A 127 1.40 9.91 -7.38
CA SER A 127 0.18 9.21 -7.01
C SER A 127 0.45 7.75 -6.64
N LEU A 128 1.28 7.04 -7.41
CA LEU A 128 1.73 5.68 -7.11
C LEU A 128 2.48 5.60 -5.79
N THR A 129 3.39 6.54 -5.55
CA THR A 129 4.17 6.62 -4.30
C THR A 129 3.25 6.83 -3.09
N LEU A 130 2.28 7.75 -3.19
CA LEU A 130 1.27 7.98 -2.16
C LEU A 130 0.39 6.74 -1.94
N LEU A 131 0.00 6.03 -3.00
CA LEU A 131 -0.73 4.77 -2.88
C LEU A 131 0.07 3.70 -2.14
N CYS A 132 1.38 3.61 -2.38
CA CYS A 132 2.25 2.68 -1.66
C CYS A 132 2.36 3.06 -0.16
N LEU A 133 2.61 4.33 0.15
CA LEU A 133 2.70 4.82 1.54
C LEU A 133 1.40 4.62 2.32
N THR A 134 0.27 4.97 1.71
CA THR A 134 -1.04 4.73 2.32
C THR A 134 -1.35 3.23 2.41
N GLY A 135 -1.00 2.45 1.38
CA GLY A 135 -1.22 1.02 1.32
C GLY A 135 -0.51 0.25 2.43
N VAL A 136 0.78 0.51 2.68
CA VAL A 136 1.53 -0.18 3.74
C VAL A 136 1.00 0.16 5.14
N VAL A 137 0.55 1.40 5.36
CA VAL A 137 -0.09 1.80 6.62
C VAL A 137 -1.45 1.12 6.81
N LEU A 138 -2.24 0.98 5.73
CA LEU A 138 -3.56 0.34 5.78
C LEU A 138 -3.48 -1.18 5.90
N TRP A 139 -2.43 -1.78 5.33
CA TRP A 139 -2.19 -3.22 5.30
C TRP A 139 -2.05 -3.80 6.70
N TRP A 140 -1.43 -3.07 7.64
CA TRP A 140 -1.17 -3.53 9.00
C TRP A 140 -2.47 -3.94 9.72
N PRO A 141 -2.71 -5.26 9.95
CA PRO A 141 -3.94 -5.76 10.56
C PRO A 141 -3.82 -5.93 12.08
N GLY A 142 -2.67 -5.57 12.67
CA GLY A 142 -2.30 -5.87 14.05
C GLY A 142 -1.43 -7.13 14.19
N ILE A 143 -0.64 -7.19 15.27
CA ILE A 143 0.36 -8.25 15.50
C ILE A 143 -0.24 -9.67 15.60
N ALA A 144 -1.53 -9.81 15.95
CA ALA A 144 -2.17 -11.12 16.11
C ALA A 144 -2.55 -11.79 14.77
N HIS A 145 -2.71 -11.02 13.70
CA HIS A 145 -3.34 -11.50 12.46
C HIS A 145 -2.52 -11.25 11.19
N TRP A 146 -1.30 -10.70 11.29
CA TRP A 146 -0.48 -10.34 10.13
C TRP A 146 -0.22 -11.52 9.18
N ARG A 147 0.00 -12.74 9.71
CA ARG A 147 0.22 -13.94 8.89
C ARG A 147 -0.98 -14.28 8.00
N ARG A 148 -2.21 -14.06 8.47
CA ARG A 148 -3.43 -14.30 7.69
C ARG A 148 -3.57 -13.32 6.53
N SER A 149 -3.01 -12.11 6.67
CA SER A 149 -2.98 -11.08 5.61
C SER A 149 -2.02 -11.42 4.47
N LEU A 150 -1.18 -12.46 4.64
CA LEU A 150 -0.22 -12.95 3.64
C LEU A 150 -0.70 -14.20 2.90
N THR A 151 -1.95 -14.62 3.10
CA THR A 151 -2.49 -15.85 2.51
C THR A 151 -3.70 -15.57 1.62
N VAL A 152 -3.78 -16.24 0.47
CA VAL A 152 -4.93 -16.17 -0.44
C VAL A 152 -5.77 -17.42 -0.27
N ASN A 153 -7.07 -17.26 0.01
CA ASN A 153 -8.00 -18.37 0.08
C ASN A 153 -8.72 -18.59 -1.25
N TRP A 154 -8.16 -19.46 -2.10
CA TRP A 154 -8.66 -19.78 -3.44
C TRP A 154 -10.05 -20.42 -3.49
N ARG A 155 -10.57 -20.92 -2.36
CA ARG A 155 -11.92 -21.52 -2.28
C ARG A 155 -13.03 -20.52 -1.91
N SER A 156 -12.71 -19.22 -1.87
CA SER A 156 -13.65 -18.16 -1.47
C SER A 156 -14.36 -17.51 -2.65
N SER A 157 -15.29 -16.59 -2.38
CA SER A 157 -15.93 -15.79 -3.44
C SER A 157 -14.90 -14.94 -4.19
N PHE A 158 -15.19 -14.62 -5.46
CA PHE A 158 -14.30 -13.81 -6.30
C PHE A 158 -13.93 -12.47 -5.65
N ALA A 159 -14.90 -11.80 -5.02
CA ALA A 159 -14.63 -10.55 -4.29
C ALA A 159 -13.63 -10.71 -3.13
N ARG A 160 -13.67 -11.86 -2.44
CA ARG A 160 -12.71 -12.18 -1.38
C ARG A 160 -11.32 -12.49 -1.94
N ILE A 161 -11.24 -13.30 -3.00
CA ILE A 161 -9.98 -13.61 -3.68
C ILE A 161 -9.31 -12.33 -4.18
N ASN A 162 -10.07 -11.43 -4.80
CA ASN A 162 -9.57 -10.15 -5.29
C ASN A 162 -9.03 -9.27 -4.14
N TRP A 163 -9.74 -9.22 -3.01
CA TRP A 163 -9.27 -8.51 -1.80
C TRP A 163 -7.99 -9.12 -1.24
N ASP A 164 -7.93 -10.45 -1.12
CA ASP A 164 -6.74 -11.14 -0.61
C ASP A 164 -5.55 -10.94 -1.58
N LEU A 165 -5.77 -11.02 -2.89
CA LEU A 165 -4.73 -10.80 -3.91
C LEU A 165 -4.16 -9.38 -3.85
N HIS A 166 -5.01 -8.35 -3.75
CA HIS A 166 -4.56 -6.97 -3.65
C HIS A 166 -3.71 -6.73 -2.39
N ASN A 167 -4.10 -7.32 -1.26
CA ASN A 167 -3.34 -7.19 -0.01
C ASN A 167 -2.00 -7.95 -0.06
N VAL A 168 -2.01 -9.20 -0.54
CA VAL A 168 -0.80 -10.03 -0.60
C VAL A 168 0.19 -9.46 -1.60
N LEU A 169 -0.24 -9.17 -2.83
CA LEU A 169 0.65 -8.60 -3.85
C LEU A 169 1.13 -7.20 -3.46
N GLY A 170 0.24 -6.36 -2.95
CA GLY A 170 0.56 -4.98 -2.59
C GLY A 170 1.62 -4.92 -1.50
N PHE A 171 1.55 -5.82 -0.52
CA PHE A 171 2.56 -5.89 0.55
C PHE A 171 3.84 -6.58 0.10
N CYS A 172 3.75 -7.77 -0.51
CA CYS A 172 4.94 -8.52 -0.93
C CYS A 172 5.79 -7.76 -1.96
N CYS A 173 5.14 -7.00 -2.85
CA CYS A 173 5.83 -6.22 -3.88
C CYS A 173 6.00 -4.74 -3.51
N PHE A 174 5.68 -4.34 -2.27
CA PHE A 174 5.67 -2.93 -1.85
C PHE A 174 6.96 -2.19 -2.20
N LEU A 175 8.13 -2.78 -1.89
CA LEU A 175 9.42 -2.14 -2.14
C LEU A 175 9.70 -1.95 -3.64
N PHE A 176 9.36 -2.94 -4.47
CA PHE A 176 9.52 -2.84 -5.92
C PHE A 176 8.63 -1.73 -6.49
N VAL A 177 7.34 -1.70 -6.11
CA VAL A 177 6.40 -0.67 -6.58
C VAL A 177 6.80 0.72 -6.06
N MET A 178 7.29 0.83 -4.83
CA MET A 178 7.81 2.06 -4.26
C MET A 178 9.02 2.59 -5.04
N VAL A 179 9.95 1.71 -5.42
CA VAL A 179 11.12 2.07 -6.23
C VAL A 179 10.69 2.66 -7.56
N TRP A 180 9.73 2.04 -8.29
CA TRP A 180 9.21 2.60 -9.54
C TRP A 180 8.49 3.94 -9.36
N GLY A 181 7.75 4.10 -8.25
CA GLY A 181 7.16 5.38 -7.87
C GLY A 181 8.21 6.47 -7.70
N ILE A 182 9.22 6.25 -6.88
CA ILE A 182 10.26 7.26 -6.58
C ILE A 182 11.10 7.58 -7.82
N SER A 183 11.55 6.56 -8.55
CA SER A 183 12.32 6.75 -9.79
C SER A 183 11.52 7.44 -10.89
N GLY A 184 10.21 7.17 -11.01
CA GLY A 184 9.34 7.90 -11.94
C GLY A 184 9.22 9.39 -11.61
N ILE A 185 9.19 9.76 -10.33
CA ILE A 185 9.24 11.16 -9.90
C ILE A 185 10.57 11.80 -10.31
N TYR A 186 11.68 11.11 -10.07
CA TYR A 186 13.02 11.56 -10.45
C TYR A 186 13.14 11.82 -11.97
N PHE A 187 12.74 10.86 -12.82
CA PHE A 187 12.82 11.04 -14.27
C PHE A 187 11.91 12.17 -14.79
N SER A 188 10.81 12.45 -14.10
CA SER A 188 9.89 13.52 -14.49
C SER A 188 10.34 14.90 -14.02
N PHE A 189 10.96 14.96 -12.84
CA PHE A 189 11.40 16.18 -12.17
C PHE A 189 12.82 16.00 -11.60
N PRO A 190 13.88 16.06 -12.43
CA PRO A 190 15.25 15.85 -11.94
C PRO A 190 15.76 17.01 -11.06
N ARG A 191 15.43 18.27 -11.40
CA ARG A 191 16.00 19.46 -10.74
C ARG A 191 15.83 19.49 -9.21
N PRO A 192 14.65 19.18 -8.63
CA PRO A 192 14.51 19.11 -7.18
C PRO A 192 15.47 18.12 -6.52
N PHE A 193 15.77 16.98 -7.16
CA PHE A 193 16.72 16.00 -6.63
C PHE A 193 18.15 16.52 -6.73
N ASP A 194 18.51 17.12 -7.87
CA ASP A 194 19.84 17.69 -8.07
C ASP A 194 20.13 18.79 -7.03
N SER A 195 19.16 19.67 -6.77
CA SER A 195 19.30 20.73 -5.75
C SER A 195 19.47 20.20 -4.33
N ILE A 196 18.80 19.09 -3.98
CA ILE A 196 18.95 18.44 -2.68
C ILE A 196 20.36 17.85 -2.56
N VAL A 197 20.83 17.15 -3.60
CA VAL A 197 22.19 16.58 -3.65
C VAL A 197 23.24 17.68 -3.52
N ASP A 198 23.08 18.78 -4.26
CA ASP A 198 24.01 19.93 -4.25
C ASP A 198 24.09 20.59 -2.86
N THR A 199 23.02 20.54 -2.06
CA THR A 199 23.01 21.07 -0.69
C THR A 199 23.85 20.23 0.27
N PHE A 200 23.87 18.90 0.07
CA PHE A 200 24.64 17.98 0.92
C PHE A 200 26.09 17.83 0.48
N ASP A 201 26.40 18.11 -0.79
CA ASP A 201 27.76 18.05 -1.32
C ASP A 201 28.09 19.26 -2.22
N PRO A 202 28.14 20.48 -1.65
CA PRO A 202 28.46 21.69 -2.39
C PRO A 202 29.97 21.75 -2.70
N GLY A 203 30.39 21.18 -3.84
CA GLY A 203 31.72 21.43 -4.39
C GLY A 203 32.66 20.25 -4.63
N SER A 204 32.16 19.01 -4.71
CA SER A 204 32.97 17.88 -5.20
C SER A 204 33.21 18.01 -6.72
N ALA A 205 34.37 18.55 -7.10
CA ALA A 205 34.85 18.65 -8.48
C ALA A 205 35.30 17.30 -9.08
N ASP A 206 35.06 16.18 -8.37
CA ASP A 206 35.44 14.84 -8.79
C ASP A 206 34.27 14.10 -9.45
N LYS A 207 34.58 13.32 -10.49
CA LYS A 207 33.64 12.56 -11.34
C LYS A 207 32.84 11.45 -10.62
N LEU A 208 32.86 11.40 -9.29
CA LEU A 208 32.30 10.33 -8.45
C LEU A 208 31.46 10.90 -7.30
N ARG A 209 30.63 11.92 -7.58
CA ARG A 209 29.68 12.49 -6.61
C ARG A 209 28.79 11.37 -6.05
N PHE A 210 28.70 11.26 -4.72
CA PHE A 210 27.88 10.22 -4.06
C PHE A 210 26.42 10.25 -4.57
N GLY A 211 25.88 11.45 -4.80
CA GLY A 211 24.55 11.63 -5.38
C GLY A 211 24.41 10.99 -6.77
N ASP A 212 25.41 11.13 -7.65
CA ASP A 212 25.35 10.57 -9.00
C ASP A 212 25.39 9.04 -8.97
N GLN A 213 26.10 8.46 -8.00
CA GLN A 213 26.10 7.02 -7.76
C GLN A 213 24.72 6.53 -7.29
N VAL A 214 24.08 7.24 -6.36
CA VAL A 214 22.72 6.94 -5.90
C VAL A 214 21.71 7.03 -7.05
N LEU A 215 21.80 8.07 -7.89
CA LEU A 215 20.91 8.26 -9.03
C LEU A 215 21.12 7.18 -10.11
N THR A 216 22.36 6.78 -10.35
CA THR A 216 22.68 5.65 -11.25
C THR A 216 22.09 4.35 -10.71
N TRP A 217 22.22 4.10 -9.41
CA TRP A 217 21.65 2.92 -8.77
C TRP A 217 20.12 2.90 -8.84
N LEU A 218 19.48 4.05 -8.62
CA LEU A 218 18.04 4.24 -8.77
C LEU A 218 17.59 3.98 -10.22
N SER A 219 18.35 4.44 -11.21
CA SER A 219 18.07 4.17 -12.62
C SER A 219 18.19 2.67 -12.95
N ASN A 220 19.27 2.01 -12.50
CA ASN A 220 19.45 0.58 -12.69
C ASN A 220 18.35 -0.24 -12.03
N LEU A 221 17.94 0.13 -10.81
CA LEU A 221 16.81 -0.46 -10.11
C LEU A 221 15.47 -0.24 -10.83
N HIS A 222 15.26 0.90 -11.48
CA HIS A 222 14.02 1.13 -12.22
C HIS A 222 13.91 0.16 -13.40
N PHE A 223 15.01 -0.01 -14.15
CA PHE A 223 15.03 -0.83 -15.36
C PHE A 223 15.38 -2.31 -15.13
N GLY A 224 15.85 -2.69 -13.93
CA GLY A 224 16.29 -4.06 -13.63
C GLY A 224 17.64 -4.43 -14.26
N ARG A 225 18.49 -3.46 -14.59
CA ARG A 225 19.75 -3.65 -15.36
C ARG A 225 20.89 -4.16 -14.47
N PHE A 226 20.82 -5.42 -14.08
CA PHE A 226 21.87 -6.11 -13.35
C PHE A 226 22.37 -7.33 -14.11
N ASP A 227 21.43 -8.19 -14.53
CA ASP A 227 21.65 -9.37 -15.37
C ASP A 227 20.35 -9.72 -16.11
N TRP A 228 20.43 -10.66 -17.06
CA TRP A 228 19.29 -11.08 -17.89
C TRP A 228 18.14 -11.70 -17.07
N PHE A 229 18.45 -12.35 -15.94
CA PHE A 229 17.43 -12.98 -15.09
C PHE A 229 16.63 -11.91 -14.34
N THR A 230 17.33 -10.88 -13.88
CA THR A 230 16.76 -9.72 -13.18
C THR A 230 15.88 -8.92 -14.13
N GLU A 231 16.28 -8.74 -15.39
CA GLU A 231 15.45 -8.14 -16.43
C GLU A 231 14.15 -8.93 -16.66
N ALA A 232 14.24 -10.26 -16.83
CA ALA A 232 13.06 -11.10 -16.98
C ALA A 232 12.13 -11.04 -15.74
N LEU A 233 12.72 -11.04 -14.54
CA LEU A 233 11.98 -10.87 -13.29
C LEU A 233 11.32 -9.48 -13.21
N TRP A 234 12.02 -8.41 -13.61
CA TRP A 234 11.49 -7.04 -13.63
C TRP A 234 10.36 -6.88 -14.63
N ALA A 235 10.44 -7.55 -15.78
CA ALA A 235 9.35 -7.56 -16.75
C ALA A 235 8.07 -8.16 -16.14
N VAL A 236 8.20 -9.29 -15.41
CA VAL A 236 7.05 -9.94 -14.75
C VAL A 236 6.54 -9.11 -13.56
N LEU A 237 7.43 -8.67 -12.67
CA LEU A 237 7.07 -7.84 -11.51
C LEU A 237 6.51 -6.48 -11.93
N GLY A 238 6.95 -5.97 -13.07
CA GLY A 238 6.47 -4.72 -13.67
C GLY A 238 4.98 -4.75 -14.00
N LEU A 239 4.34 -5.92 -14.07
CA LEU A 239 2.88 -6.09 -14.24
C LEU A 239 2.09 -6.02 -12.93
N VAL A 240 2.76 -6.10 -11.77
CA VAL A 240 2.10 -6.07 -10.46
C VAL A 240 1.27 -4.79 -10.25
N PRO A 241 1.77 -3.58 -10.58
CA PRO A 241 0.95 -2.36 -10.45
C PRO A 241 -0.33 -2.40 -11.31
N ALA A 242 -0.31 -3.01 -12.50
CA ALA A 242 -1.53 -3.22 -13.29
C ALA A 242 -2.53 -4.14 -12.59
N VAL A 243 -2.05 -5.25 -12.02
CA VAL A 243 -2.90 -6.17 -11.24
C VAL A 243 -3.48 -5.47 -10.02
N LEU A 244 -2.67 -4.68 -9.30
CA LEU A 244 -3.12 -3.89 -8.15
C LEU A 244 -4.14 -2.82 -8.56
N ALA A 245 -3.92 -2.12 -9.67
CA ALA A 245 -4.86 -1.15 -10.21
C ALA A 245 -6.21 -1.79 -10.57
N PHE A 246 -6.17 -2.93 -11.27
CA PHE A 246 -7.37 -3.68 -11.66
C PHE A 246 -8.15 -4.20 -10.43
N THR A 247 -7.45 -4.90 -9.53
CA THR A 247 -8.06 -5.43 -8.30
C THR A 247 -8.58 -4.30 -7.40
N GLY A 248 -7.86 -3.16 -7.32
CA GLY A 248 -8.26 -1.95 -6.60
C GLY A 248 -9.54 -1.32 -7.14
N MET A 249 -9.59 -1.12 -8.46
CA MET A 249 -10.77 -0.61 -9.15
C MET A 249 -11.98 -1.53 -8.92
N PHE A 250 -11.80 -2.85 -9.06
CA PHE A 250 -12.87 -3.82 -8.80
C PHE A 250 -13.45 -3.69 -7.39
N MET A 251 -12.60 -3.59 -6.35
CA MET A 251 -13.06 -3.42 -4.97
C MET A 251 -13.85 -2.14 -4.78
N CYS A 252 -13.40 -1.05 -5.42
CA CYS A 252 -14.07 0.24 -5.33
C CYS A 252 -15.44 0.21 -6.03
N CYS A 253 -15.51 -0.29 -7.26
CA CYS A 253 -16.75 -0.48 -8.01
C CYS A 253 -17.72 -1.40 -7.25
N HIS A 254 -17.26 -2.55 -6.78
CA HIS A 254 -18.09 -3.48 -6.01
C HIS A 254 -18.64 -2.83 -4.74
N ARG A 255 -17.84 -2.05 -4.00
CA ARG A 255 -18.29 -1.33 -2.82
C ARG A 255 -19.34 -0.26 -3.14
N LEU A 256 -19.18 0.49 -4.23
CA LEU A 256 -20.11 1.55 -4.62
C LEU A 256 -21.44 0.99 -5.17
N LEU A 257 -21.39 -0.10 -5.93
CA LEU A 257 -22.56 -0.72 -6.54
C LEU A 257 -23.39 -1.50 -5.53
N VAL A 258 -22.75 -2.28 -4.64
CA VAL A 258 -23.47 -3.12 -3.66
C VAL A 258 -24.13 -2.27 -2.56
N ARG A 259 -23.55 -1.13 -2.17
CA ARG A 259 -24.17 -0.23 -1.19
C ARG A 259 -25.46 0.45 -1.68
N LYS A 260 -25.65 0.60 -2.99
CA LYS A 260 -26.88 1.17 -3.58
C LYS A 260 -27.98 0.13 -3.80
N GLY A 261 -27.68 -1.17 -3.64
CA GLY A 261 -28.58 -2.27 -3.94
C GLY A 261 -29.47 -2.74 -2.77
N ALA A 262 -29.47 -2.05 -1.62
CA ALA A 262 -30.41 -2.38 -0.54
C ALA A 262 -31.78 -1.73 -0.83
N PRO A 263 -32.83 -2.48 -1.20
CA PRO A 263 -34.16 -1.92 -1.30
C PRO A 263 -34.60 -1.41 0.08
N LEU A 264 -35.21 -0.22 0.13
CA LEU A 264 -35.90 0.27 1.31
C LEU A 264 -36.89 -0.79 1.80
N PRO A 265 -36.98 -1.07 3.12
CA PRO A 265 -38.07 -1.88 3.62
C PRO A 265 -39.39 -1.22 3.20
N LYS A 266 -40.20 -1.97 2.43
CA LYS A 266 -41.57 -1.59 2.12
C LYS A 266 -42.42 -1.68 3.38
#